data_AF-A0A7S0JYQ6-F1
#
_entry.id   AF-A0A7S0JYQ6-F1
#
_cell.length_a   1.000
_cell.length_b   1.000
_cell.length_c   1.000
_cell.angle_alpha   90.00
_cell.angle_beta   90.00
_cell.angle_gamma   90.00
#
_symmetry.space_group_name_H-M   'P 1'
#
loop_
_entity.id
_entity.type
_entity.pdbx_description
1 polymer ?
#
loop_
_entity_poly.entity_id
_entity_poly.type
_entity_poly.pdbx_seq_one_letter_code
_entity_poly.pdbx_strand_id
1 'polypeptide(L)'
;AIKKVIIHHDKFGFPKTTVREIRALSDRDLIGPNVVRLREIVAAVPAESECVMLHDRVVGAGQRAPPRRRHAAEDAALAEAQGAPTPSAAASAADKPGTIFLVMEWAPCDLAGLVASKVPMSTAHVKAYVLQLLQALDLLHRHRYLHRDVKSSNLLICADNTLKLADFGLTRLAEPAGSATRGRMTAEVITLWYRPPELLLGATAYGAEVDTWSV
;
A
#
# COMPACT_ATOMS: atom_id res chain seq x y z
N ALA A 1 -0.55 8.18 4.22
CA ALA A 1 -0.55 7.14 5.27
C ALA A 1 0.77 6.38 5.23
N ILE A 2 1.26 5.87 6.35
CA ILE A 2 2.51 5.10 6.43
C ILE A 2 2.18 3.67 6.87
N LYS A 3 2.50 2.67 6.04
CA LYS A 3 2.32 1.24 6.34
C LYS A 3 3.66 0.60 6.60
N LYS A 4 3.94 0.24 7.86
CA LYS A 4 5.14 -0.50 8.26
C LYS A 4 5.08 -1.92 7.71
N VAL A 5 6.15 -2.37 7.06
CA VAL A 5 6.30 -3.73 6.56
C VAL A 5 6.85 -4.61 7.67
N ILE A 6 6.10 -5.65 8.03
CA ILE A 6 6.51 -6.61 9.05
C ILE A 6 7.35 -7.70 8.38
N ILE A 7 8.65 -7.72 8.66
CA ILE A 7 9.57 -8.75 8.19
C ILE A 7 9.82 -9.71 9.35
N HIS A 8 9.37 -10.97 9.20
CA HIS A 8 9.65 -12.01 10.19
C HIS A 8 11.02 -12.62 9.89
N HIS A 9 11.99 -12.44 10.79
CA HIS A 9 13.37 -12.94 10.61
C HIS A 9 13.46 -14.46 10.47
N ASP A 10 12.46 -15.20 10.98
CA ASP A 10 12.45 -16.68 10.98
C ASP A 10 11.73 -17.29 9.76
N LYS A 11 11.18 -16.47 8.86
CA LYS A 11 10.46 -16.91 7.65
C LYS A 11 11.03 -16.24 6.40
N PHE A 12 10.73 -16.81 5.23
CA PHE A 12 11.17 -16.40 3.90
C PHE A 12 11.18 -14.87 3.66
N GLY A 13 12.30 -14.22 3.98
CA GLY A 13 12.67 -12.88 3.53
C GLY A 13 11.56 -11.83 3.53
N PHE A 14 11.59 -10.95 2.53
CA PHE A 14 10.61 -9.88 2.37
C PHE A 14 9.21 -10.44 2.03
N PRO A 15 8.12 -9.99 2.68
CA PRO A 15 6.80 -10.62 2.52
C PRO A 15 6.28 -10.59 1.09
N LYS A 16 5.86 -11.75 0.56
CA LYS A 16 5.29 -11.87 -0.80
C LYS A 16 4.07 -10.97 -1.03
N THR A 17 3.26 -10.75 -0.01
CA THR A 17 2.10 -9.84 -0.05
C THR A 17 2.55 -8.40 -0.28
N THR A 18 3.59 -7.95 0.41
CA THR A 18 4.18 -6.63 0.22
C THR A 18 4.80 -6.47 -1.16
N VAL A 19 5.49 -7.50 -1.69
CA VAL A 19 6.01 -7.46 -3.07
C VAL A 19 4.87 -7.27 -4.09
N ARG A 20 3.76 -7.98 -3.90
CA ARG A 20 2.58 -7.86 -4.79
C ARG A 20 1.97 -6.46 -4.72
N GLU A 21 1.79 -5.94 -3.51
CA GLU A 21 1.25 -4.60 -3.28
C GLU A 21 2.12 -3.54 -3.95
N ILE A 22 3.44 -3.57 -3.72
CA ILE A 22 4.38 -2.64 -4.36
C ILE A 22 4.31 -2.78 -5.88
N ARG A 23 4.32 -4.01 -6.40
CA ARG A 23 4.29 -4.25 -7.85
C ARG A 23 3.03 -3.70 -8.49
N ALA A 24 1.85 -3.95 -7.90
CA ALA A 24 0.58 -3.46 -8.43
C ALA A 24 0.52 -1.92 -8.34
N LEU A 25 0.85 -1.34 -7.19
CA LEU A 25 0.78 0.12 -7.00
C LEU A 25 1.86 0.91 -7.73
N SER A 26 2.94 0.25 -8.17
CA SER A 26 3.97 0.86 -9.02
C SER A 26 3.67 0.73 -10.51
N ASP A 27 2.64 -0.03 -10.88
CA ASP A 27 2.24 -0.19 -12.27
C ASP A 27 1.60 1.11 -12.79
N ARG A 28 2.16 1.66 -13.87
CA ARG A 28 1.71 2.94 -14.43
C ARG A 28 0.29 2.84 -14.99
N ASP A 29 -0.10 1.65 -15.43
CA ASP A 29 -1.40 1.38 -16.01
C ASP A 29 -2.52 1.34 -14.94
N LEU A 30 -2.16 1.24 -13.65
CA LEU A 30 -3.09 1.29 -12.53
C LEU A 30 -3.20 2.67 -11.86
N ILE A 31 -2.54 3.69 -12.42
CA ILE A 31 -2.67 5.06 -11.92
C ILE A 31 -4.04 5.61 -12.32
N GLY A 32 -4.93 5.78 -11.34
CA GLY A 32 -6.26 6.34 -11.56
C GLY A 32 -6.77 7.12 -10.34
N PRO A 33 -7.84 7.92 -10.49
CA PRO A 33 -8.37 8.74 -9.40
C PRO A 33 -8.90 7.90 -8.24
N ASN A 34 -9.43 6.70 -8.52
CA ASN A 34 -10.08 5.80 -7.56
C ASN A 34 -9.20 4.64 -7.08
N VAL A 35 -7.88 4.72 -7.29
CA VAL A 35 -6.90 3.77 -6.75
C VAL A 35 -5.95 4.52 -5.83
N VAL A 36 -5.64 3.95 -4.66
CA VAL A 36 -4.70 4.57 -3.71
C VAL A 36 -3.31 4.69 -4.33
N ARG A 37 -2.66 5.85 -4.17
CA ARG A 37 -1.32 6.06 -4.72
C ARG A 37 -0.24 5.67 -3.72
N LEU A 38 0.68 4.79 -4.13
CA LEU A 38 1.99 4.64 -3.48
C LEU A 38 2.87 5.82 -3.88
N ARG A 39 3.32 6.62 -2.91
CA ARG A 39 4.15 7.80 -3.14
C ARG A 39 5.62 7.46 -3.14
N GLU A 40 6.06 6.74 -2.13
CA GLU A 40 7.45 6.33 -1.96
C GLU A 40 7.55 5.12 -1.02
N ILE A 41 8.74 4.51 -1.01
CA ILE A 41 9.10 3.44 -0.08
C ILE A 41 10.32 3.93 0.68
N VAL A 42 10.22 3.97 2.00
CA VAL A 42 11.28 4.46 2.88
C VAL A 42 11.78 3.35 3.78
N ALA A 43 13.04 3.43 4.19
CA ALA A 43 13.64 2.51 5.14
C ALA A 43 14.13 3.26 6.38
N ALA A 44 13.95 2.67 7.57
CA ALA A 44 14.55 3.16 8.79
C ALA A 44 16.07 3.14 8.66
N VAL A 45 16.68 4.31 8.76
CA VAL A 45 18.13 4.48 8.77
C VAL A 45 18.63 4.15 10.17
N PRO A 46 19.77 3.44 10.31
CA PRO A 46 20.40 3.30 11.62
C PRO A 46 20.70 4.67 12.23
N ALA A 47 20.72 4.76 13.57
CA ALA A 47 21.24 5.95 14.22
C ALA A 47 22.68 6.22 13.72
N GLU A 48 23.09 7.49 13.60
CA GLU A 48 24.41 7.85 13.04
C GLU A 48 25.58 7.08 13.69
N SER A 49 25.45 6.71 14.97
CA SER A 49 26.41 5.90 15.72
C SER A 49 26.60 4.48 15.16
N GLU A 50 25.56 3.86 14.60
CA GLU A 50 25.61 2.53 13.97
C GLU A 50 26.09 2.59 12.51
N CYS A 51 25.81 3.69 11.78
CA CYS A 51 26.32 3.90 10.43
C CYS A 51 27.85 3.93 10.36
N VAL A 52 28.50 4.55 11.35
CA VAL A 52 29.98 4.56 11.44
C VAL A 52 30.54 3.14 11.66
N MET A 53 29.88 2.34 12.50
CA MET A 53 30.28 0.96 12.79
C MET A 53 30.08 0.01 11.60
N LEU A 54 29.06 0.25 10.77
CA LEU A 54 28.81 -0.52 9.55
C LEU A 54 29.83 -0.17 8.44
N HIS A 55 30.22 1.11 8.33
CA HIS A 55 31.25 1.51 7.39
C HIS A 55 32.62 0.89 7.71
N ASP A 56 33.01 0.84 8.99
CA ASP A 56 34.26 0.23 9.46
C ASP A 56 34.31 -1.30 9.31
N ARG A 57 33.15 -1.97 9.21
CA ARG A 57 33.07 -3.41 8.93
C ARG A 57 33.17 -3.76 7.45
N VAL A 58 32.75 -2.86 6.56
CA VAL A 58 32.78 -3.07 5.10
C VAL A 58 34.07 -2.53 4.48
N VAL A 59 34.63 -1.47 5.05
CA VAL A 59 35.92 -0.91 4.63
C VAL A 59 36.89 -1.15 5.77
N GLY A 60 37.70 -2.20 5.64
CA GLY A 60 38.68 -2.60 6.66
C GLY A 60 39.50 -1.41 7.15
N ALA A 61 39.72 -1.38 8.47
CA ALA A 61 40.44 -0.35 9.22
C ALA A 61 41.68 0.18 8.45
N GLY A 62 41.53 1.31 7.77
CA GLY A 62 42.54 1.82 6.84
C GLY A 62 42.37 3.30 6.56
N GLN A 63 42.96 4.11 7.42
CA GLN A 63 43.34 5.52 7.24
C GLN A 63 42.21 6.57 7.11
N ARG A 64 42.06 7.33 8.20
CA ARG A 64 41.24 8.56 8.32
C ARG A 64 41.81 9.71 7.51
N ALA A 65 40.92 10.46 6.85
CA ALA A 65 41.06 11.91 6.64
C ALA A 65 39.71 12.58 7.00
N PRO A 66 39.69 13.73 7.71
CA PRO A 66 38.42 14.36 8.11
C PRO A 66 37.85 15.22 6.96
N PRO A 67 36.54 15.17 6.64
CA PRO A 67 35.95 16.18 5.78
C PRO A 67 35.62 17.44 6.60
N ARG A 68 35.89 18.58 5.96
CA ARG A 68 35.75 19.93 6.49
C ARG A 68 34.27 20.29 6.74
N ARG A 69 33.98 20.86 7.92
CA ARG A 69 32.73 21.57 8.22
C ARG A 69 32.54 22.71 7.23
N ARG A 70 31.48 22.69 6.41
CA ARG A 70 30.91 23.90 5.81
C ARG A 70 29.38 23.81 5.72
N HIS A 71 28.76 24.76 6.41
CA HIS A 71 27.47 25.42 6.16
C HIS A 71 26.24 24.54 5.85
N ALA A 72 25.54 24.09 6.90
CA ALA A 72 24.15 23.60 6.83
C ALA A 72 23.17 24.50 7.63
N ALA A 73 23.62 25.67 8.07
CA ALA A 73 22.84 26.56 8.93
C ALA A 73 22.05 27.64 8.16
N GLU A 74 22.34 27.87 6.87
CA GLU A 74 21.70 28.95 6.10
C GLU A 74 20.43 28.49 5.36
N ASP A 75 20.29 27.20 5.04
CA ASP A 75 19.09 26.69 4.33
C ASP A 75 17.89 26.44 5.26
N ALA A 76 18.11 26.34 6.58
CA ALA A 76 17.06 26.08 7.56
C ALA A 76 16.18 27.31 7.83
N ALA A 77 16.70 28.52 7.64
CA ALA A 77 15.98 29.75 7.93
C ALA A 77 14.95 30.14 6.84
N LEU A 78 15.07 29.60 5.63
CA LEU A 78 14.14 29.91 4.53
C LEU A 78 12.86 29.05 4.55
N ALA A 79 12.89 27.90 5.22
CA ALA A 79 11.76 26.95 5.24
C ALA A 79 10.66 27.31 6.27
N GLU A 80 10.96 28.13 7.29
CA GLU A 80 9.99 28.51 8.33
C GLU A 80 8.94 29.53 7.87
N ALA A 81 9.09 30.13 6.69
CA ALA A 81 8.17 31.17 6.19
C ALA A 81 6.92 30.62 5.45
N GLN A 82 6.82 29.31 5.21
CA GLN A 82 5.71 28.70 4.48
C GLN A 82 5.20 27.51 5.30
N GLY A 83 4.07 27.68 6.00
CA GLY A 83 3.49 26.70 6.94
C GLY A 83 3.10 25.33 6.36
N ALA A 84 4.08 24.59 5.86
CA ALA A 84 3.99 23.18 5.54
C ALA A 84 4.25 22.36 6.81
N PRO A 85 3.55 21.23 7.02
CA PRO A 85 3.82 20.37 8.16
C PRO A 85 5.24 19.80 8.04
N THR A 86 6.07 20.09 9.04
CA THR A 86 7.39 19.49 9.18
C THR A 86 7.26 17.97 9.33
N PRO A 87 8.14 17.17 8.70
CA PRO A 87 8.14 15.72 8.86
C PRO A 87 8.78 15.37 10.22
N SER A 88 8.10 15.63 11.32
CA SER A 88 8.56 15.28 12.66
C SER A 88 7.38 15.01 13.59
N ALA A 89 6.80 13.80 13.50
CA ALA A 89 6.07 13.14 14.58
C ALA A 89 5.58 11.75 14.14
N ALA A 90 6.49 10.79 13.96
CA ALA A 90 6.12 9.36 13.90
C ALA A 90 7.21 8.39 14.40
N ALA A 91 8.30 8.89 15.00
CA ALA A 91 9.32 8.03 15.60
C ALA A 91 8.91 7.65 17.03
N SER A 92 8.00 6.70 17.20
CA SER A 92 7.83 6.00 18.48
C SER A 92 8.88 4.90 18.60
N ALA A 93 9.59 4.81 19.72
CA ALA A 93 10.46 3.68 20.12
C ALA A 93 11.28 3.04 18.97
N ALA A 94 12.39 3.71 18.60
CA ALA A 94 13.47 3.27 17.70
C ALA A 94 13.16 2.02 16.86
N ASP A 95 12.49 2.22 15.72
CA ASP A 95 12.33 1.18 14.72
C ASP A 95 13.69 0.60 14.32
N LYS A 96 13.78 -0.73 14.24
CA LYS A 96 15.03 -1.42 13.92
C LYS A 96 15.56 -0.92 12.57
N PRO A 97 16.89 -0.70 12.44
CA PRO A 97 17.51 -0.35 11.16
C PRO A 97 17.09 -1.35 10.07
N GLY A 98 16.72 -0.85 8.90
CA GLY A 98 16.23 -1.70 7.79
C GLY A 98 14.73 -2.03 7.84
N THR A 99 13.96 -1.49 8.79
CA THR A 99 12.49 -1.52 8.72
C THR A 99 12.00 -0.76 7.50
N ILE A 100 11.13 -1.37 6.68
CA ILE A 100 10.60 -0.76 5.45
C ILE A 100 9.20 -0.21 5.70
N PHE A 101 8.89 0.93 5.11
CA PHE A 101 7.57 1.55 5.16
C PHE A 101 7.10 1.93 3.76
N LEU A 102 5.80 1.69 3.51
CA LEU A 102 5.13 2.16 2.31
C LEU A 102 4.45 3.50 2.64
N VAL A 103 4.84 4.56 1.96
CA VAL A 103 4.22 5.88 2.08
C VAL A 103 3.17 6.00 0.99
N MET A 104 1.91 6.05 1.40
CA MET A 104 0.76 6.10 0.52
C MET A 104 0.03 7.42 0.65
N GLU A 105 -0.87 7.70 -0.29
CA GLU A 105 -1.90 8.71 -0.14
C GLU A 105 -2.66 8.54 1.20
N TRP A 106 -3.09 9.66 1.79
CA TRP A 106 -3.82 9.66 3.05
C TRP A 106 -5.30 9.90 2.78
N ALA A 107 -6.15 9.22 3.54
CA ALA A 107 -7.59 9.43 3.58
C ALA A 107 -8.04 9.52 5.05
N PRO A 108 -9.02 10.37 5.39
CA PRO A 108 -9.52 10.56 6.75
C PRO A 108 -10.21 9.32 7.32
N CYS A 109 -10.89 8.53 6.49
CA CYS A 109 -11.56 7.31 6.91
C CYS A 109 -11.67 6.30 5.76
N ASP A 110 -12.12 5.10 6.13
CA ASP A 110 -12.62 4.09 5.20
C ASP A 110 -14.14 3.98 5.29
N LEU A 111 -14.76 3.29 4.33
CA LEU A 111 -16.21 3.12 4.27
C LEU A 111 -16.74 2.34 5.47
N ALA A 112 -15.97 1.40 6.06
CA ALA A 112 -16.40 0.68 7.25
C ALA A 112 -16.57 1.63 8.45
N GLY A 113 -15.59 2.52 8.67
CA GLY A 113 -15.63 3.56 9.68
C GLY A 113 -16.76 4.56 9.42
N LEU A 114 -16.96 4.98 8.16
CA LEU A 114 -18.05 5.87 7.78
C LEU A 114 -19.42 5.25 8.07
N VAL A 115 -19.65 4.00 7.70
CA VAL A 115 -20.90 3.28 8.00
C VAL A 115 -21.11 3.13 9.51
N ALA A 116 -20.04 2.80 10.26
CA ALA A 116 -20.10 2.68 11.72
C ALA A 116 -20.39 4.00 12.43
N SER A 117 -19.99 5.14 11.84
CA SER A 117 -20.21 6.48 12.41
C SER A 117 -21.69 6.90 12.48
N LYS A 118 -22.60 6.16 11.81
CA LYS A 118 -24.03 6.46 11.70
C LYS A 118 -24.35 7.81 11.04
N VAL A 119 -23.37 8.45 10.40
CA VAL A 119 -23.61 9.60 9.53
C VAL A 119 -24.51 9.15 8.38
N PRO A 120 -25.68 9.79 8.15
CA PRO A 120 -26.59 9.39 7.09
C PRO A 120 -25.93 9.48 5.71
N MET A 121 -25.85 8.34 5.00
CA MET A 121 -25.48 8.32 3.59
C MET A 121 -26.73 8.40 2.73
N SER A 122 -26.84 9.47 1.95
CA SER A 122 -27.91 9.61 0.96
C SER A 122 -27.75 8.57 -0.16
N THR A 123 -28.83 8.26 -0.86
CA THR A 123 -28.79 7.44 -2.07
C THR A 123 -27.82 8.00 -3.12
N ALA A 124 -27.64 9.33 -3.17
CA ALA A 124 -26.67 9.96 -4.07
C ALA A 124 -25.23 9.62 -3.68
N HIS A 125 -24.88 9.62 -2.39
CA HIS A 125 -23.56 9.19 -1.91
C HIS A 125 -23.30 7.72 -2.27
N VAL A 126 -24.28 6.83 -2.01
CA VAL A 126 -24.15 5.40 -2.33
C VAL A 126 -23.89 5.21 -3.83
N LYS A 127 -24.69 5.85 -4.70
CA LYS A 127 -24.49 5.78 -6.16
C LYS A 127 -23.12 6.30 -6.59
N ALA A 128 -22.67 7.41 -6.01
CA ALA A 128 -21.37 8.00 -6.32
C ALA A 128 -20.22 7.08 -5.90
N TYR A 129 -20.28 6.45 -4.72
CA TYR A 129 -19.24 5.53 -4.25
C TYR A 129 -19.22 4.22 -5.03
N VAL A 130 -20.39 3.66 -5.36
CA VAL A 130 -20.48 2.46 -6.22
C VAL A 130 -19.89 2.76 -7.61
N LEU A 131 -20.22 3.90 -8.21
CA LEU A 131 -19.66 4.29 -9.51
C LEU A 131 -18.12 4.39 -9.45
N GLN A 132 -17.58 5.04 -8.43
CA GLN A 132 -16.13 5.20 -8.25
C GLN A 132 -15.41 3.88 -7.98
N LEU A 133 -16.03 2.97 -7.22
CA LEU A 133 -15.51 1.61 -7.01
C LEU A 133 -15.50 0.82 -8.32
N LEU A 134 -16.57 0.89 -9.10
CA LEU A 134 -16.65 0.23 -10.40
C LEU A 134 -15.61 0.81 -11.40
N GLN A 135 -15.34 2.11 -11.35
CA GLN A 135 -14.27 2.74 -12.14
C GLN A 135 -12.88 2.23 -11.75
N ALA A 136 -12.63 2.04 -10.44
CA ALA A 136 -11.37 1.44 -9.96
C ALA A 136 -11.24 -0.02 -10.45
N LEU A 137 -12.28 -0.83 -10.29
CA LEU A 137 -12.27 -2.23 -10.70
C LEU A 137 -12.15 -2.39 -12.22
N ASP A 138 -12.84 -1.59 -13.01
CA ASP A 138 -12.72 -1.58 -14.47
C ASP A 138 -11.28 -1.26 -14.92
N LEU A 139 -10.61 -0.30 -14.27
CA LEU A 139 -9.18 -0.03 -14.50
C LEU A 139 -8.31 -1.24 -14.20
N LEU A 140 -8.49 -1.88 -13.04
CA LEU A 140 -7.75 -3.08 -12.65
C LEU A 140 -7.99 -4.24 -13.63
N HIS A 141 -9.25 -4.54 -13.93
CA HIS A 141 -9.67 -5.69 -14.72
C HIS A 141 -9.23 -5.57 -16.18
N ARG A 142 -9.22 -4.37 -16.77
CA ARG A 142 -8.67 -4.12 -18.12
C ARG A 142 -7.19 -4.45 -18.22
N HIS A 143 -6.44 -4.22 -17.16
CA HIS A 143 -5.02 -4.57 -17.05
C HIS A 143 -4.80 -5.96 -16.43
N ARG A 144 -5.88 -6.75 -16.33
CA ARG A 144 -5.91 -8.13 -15.83
C ARG A 144 -5.50 -8.27 -14.37
N TYR A 145 -5.59 -7.23 -13.56
CA TYR A 145 -5.39 -7.34 -12.12
C TYR A 145 -6.69 -7.73 -11.44
N LEU A 146 -6.68 -8.76 -10.61
CA LEU A 146 -7.78 -9.11 -9.71
C LEU A 146 -7.43 -8.56 -8.32
N HIS A 147 -8.34 -7.81 -7.70
CA HIS A 147 -8.11 -7.22 -6.38
C HIS A 147 -8.09 -8.30 -5.28
N ARG A 148 -9.14 -9.13 -5.25
CA ARG A 148 -9.34 -10.30 -4.37
C ARG A 148 -9.40 -10.01 -2.87
N ASP A 149 -9.63 -8.76 -2.49
CA ASP A 149 -9.98 -8.36 -1.12
C ASP A 149 -10.79 -7.04 -1.10
N VAL A 150 -11.79 -6.92 -1.97
CA VAL A 150 -12.73 -5.79 -1.92
C VAL A 150 -13.60 -5.95 -0.67
N LYS A 151 -13.58 -4.94 0.19
CA LYS A 151 -14.38 -4.86 1.43
C LYS A 151 -14.42 -3.42 1.91
N SER A 152 -15.40 -3.07 2.75
CA SER A 152 -15.60 -1.70 3.23
C SER A 152 -14.36 -1.06 3.89
N SER A 153 -13.52 -1.83 4.59
CA SER A 153 -12.28 -1.32 5.22
C SER A 153 -11.16 -1.01 4.22
N ASN A 154 -11.28 -1.51 2.99
CA ASN A 154 -10.32 -1.30 1.90
C ASN A 154 -10.81 -0.22 0.90
N LEU A 155 -11.94 0.42 1.20
CA LEU A 155 -12.50 1.54 0.42
C LEU A 155 -12.26 2.83 1.19
N LEU A 156 -11.18 3.53 0.85
CA LEU A 156 -10.80 4.79 1.49
C LEU A 156 -11.69 5.92 0.98
N ILE A 157 -12.14 6.80 1.86
CA ILE A 157 -12.94 7.99 1.52
C ILE A 157 -12.09 9.22 1.81
N CYS A 158 -11.72 9.94 0.76
CA CYS A 158 -10.95 11.18 0.84
C CYS A 158 -11.82 12.36 1.32
N ALA A 159 -11.18 13.44 1.77
CA ALA A 159 -11.88 14.63 2.29
C ALA A 159 -12.75 15.34 1.24
N ASP A 160 -12.46 15.13 -0.04
CA ASP A 160 -13.22 15.62 -1.20
C ASP A 160 -14.35 14.65 -1.64
N ASN A 161 -14.66 13.63 -0.84
CA ASN A 161 -15.57 12.52 -1.17
C ASN A 161 -15.14 11.64 -2.35
N THR A 162 -13.85 11.66 -2.70
CA THR A 162 -13.31 10.68 -3.65
C THR A 162 -13.13 9.33 -2.96
N LEU A 163 -13.67 8.26 -3.54
CA LEU A 163 -13.41 6.88 -3.10
C LEU A 163 -12.14 6.36 -3.76
N LYS A 164 -11.27 5.72 -2.97
CA LYS A 164 -10.05 5.05 -3.44
C LYS A 164 -9.98 3.62 -2.93
N LEU A 165 -9.82 2.68 -3.86
CA LEU A 165 -9.55 1.28 -3.56
C LEU A 165 -8.12 1.13 -3.03
N ALA A 166 -7.96 0.37 -1.94
CA ALA A 166 -6.69 0.17 -1.25
C ALA A 166 -6.45 -1.30 -0.87
N ASP A 167 -5.24 -1.56 -0.34
CA ASP A 167 -4.74 -2.88 0.10
C ASP A 167 -4.60 -3.92 -1.01
N PHE A 168 -3.54 -3.75 -1.81
CA PHE A 168 -3.22 -4.60 -2.95
C PHE A 168 -2.39 -5.84 -2.57
N GLY A 169 -2.30 -6.18 -1.28
CA GLY A 169 -1.49 -7.30 -0.79
C GLY A 169 -1.95 -8.67 -1.30
N LEU A 170 -3.24 -8.79 -1.63
CA LEU A 170 -3.83 -9.98 -2.23
C LEU A 170 -4.06 -9.85 -3.74
N THR A 171 -3.68 -8.74 -4.37
CA THR A 171 -3.85 -8.56 -5.81
C THR A 171 -3.03 -9.57 -6.60
N ARG A 172 -3.58 -10.03 -7.74
CA ARG A 172 -2.90 -10.97 -8.63
C ARG A 172 -3.24 -10.71 -10.09
N LEU A 173 -2.26 -10.90 -10.97
CA LEU A 173 -2.50 -10.90 -12.41
C LEU A 173 -3.30 -12.14 -12.81
N ALA A 174 -4.40 -11.94 -13.53
CA ALA A 174 -5.20 -13.00 -14.12
C ALA A 174 -4.39 -13.68 -15.23
N GLU A 175 -4.47 -15.01 -15.26
CA GLU A 175 -3.84 -15.80 -16.30
C GLU A 175 -4.57 -15.60 -17.64
N PRO A 176 -3.86 -15.53 -18.78
CA PRO A 176 -4.50 -15.44 -20.09
C PRO A 176 -5.39 -16.64 -20.37
N ALA A 177 -6.43 -16.43 -21.18
CA ALA A 177 -7.27 -17.53 -21.67
C ALA A 177 -6.41 -18.56 -22.44
N GLY A 178 -6.54 -19.84 -22.10
CA GLY A 178 -5.77 -20.93 -22.72
C GLY A 178 -4.41 -21.23 -22.07
N SER A 179 -4.01 -20.53 -20.99
CA SER A 179 -2.78 -20.86 -20.26
C SER A 179 -2.87 -22.25 -19.62
N ALA A 180 -1.84 -23.08 -19.80
CA ALA A 180 -1.73 -24.40 -19.18
C ALA A 180 -1.68 -24.35 -17.63
N THR A 181 -1.50 -23.16 -17.04
CA THR A 181 -1.53 -22.91 -15.59
C THR A 181 -2.87 -22.37 -15.09
N ARG A 182 -3.89 -22.25 -15.96
CA ARG A 182 -5.25 -21.83 -15.61
C ARG A 182 -5.83 -22.82 -14.58
N GLY A 183 -5.86 -22.42 -13.31
CA GLY A 183 -6.16 -23.31 -12.17
C GLY A 183 -5.16 -23.27 -11.01
N ARG A 184 -4.07 -22.47 -11.10
CA ARG A 184 -3.10 -22.27 -10.00
C ARG A 184 -3.41 -21.05 -9.12
N MET A 185 -4.68 -20.63 -9.04
CA MET A 185 -5.09 -19.60 -8.09
C MET A 185 -5.46 -20.20 -6.74
N THR A 186 -5.14 -19.47 -5.67
CA THR A 186 -5.46 -19.87 -4.29
C THR A 186 -6.94 -19.59 -4.02
N ALA A 187 -7.71 -20.60 -3.58
CA ALA A 187 -9.13 -20.44 -3.26
C ALA A 187 -9.37 -19.64 -1.96
N GLU A 188 -8.45 -19.74 -0.99
CA GLU A 188 -8.50 -18.99 0.29
C GLU A 188 -8.09 -17.52 0.10
N VAL A 189 -8.89 -16.79 -0.66
CA VAL A 189 -8.78 -15.35 -0.85
C VAL A 189 -10.13 -14.71 -0.63
N ILE A 190 -10.16 -13.37 -0.57
CA ILE A 190 -11.33 -12.57 -0.20
C ILE A 190 -11.76 -12.83 1.25
N THR A 191 -12.04 -11.75 1.97
CA THR A 191 -12.59 -11.81 3.33
C THR A 191 -13.92 -12.56 3.31
N LEU A 192 -14.14 -13.50 4.25
CA LEU A 192 -15.23 -14.50 4.19
C LEU A 192 -16.62 -13.90 3.89
N TRP A 193 -16.94 -12.72 4.45
CA TRP A 193 -18.25 -12.09 4.30
C TRP A 193 -18.51 -11.50 2.91
N TYR A 194 -17.44 -11.30 2.14
CA TYR A 194 -17.44 -10.76 0.79
C TYR A 194 -17.11 -11.84 -0.25
N ARG A 195 -16.95 -13.09 0.18
CA ARG A 195 -16.44 -14.19 -0.65
C ARG A 195 -17.56 -14.78 -1.52
N PRO A 196 -17.34 -14.93 -2.83
CA PRO A 196 -18.30 -15.55 -3.73
C PRO A 196 -18.42 -17.07 -3.53
N PRO A 197 -19.56 -17.66 -3.93
CA PRO A 197 -19.86 -19.08 -3.72
C PRO A 197 -18.84 -20.02 -4.38
N GLU A 198 -18.34 -19.71 -5.57
CA GLU A 198 -17.32 -20.53 -6.24
C GLU A 198 -16.04 -20.66 -5.42
N LEU A 199 -15.62 -19.60 -4.72
CA LEU A 199 -14.46 -19.67 -3.83
C LEU A 199 -14.76 -20.41 -2.54
N LEU A 200 -16.00 -20.31 -2.02
CA LEU A 200 -16.45 -21.14 -0.90
C LEU A 200 -16.46 -22.64 -1.27
N LEU A 201 -16.72 -22.96 -2.53
CA LEU A 201 -16.69 -24.31 -3.10
C LEU A 201 -15.29 -24.74 -3.56
N GLY A 202 -14.24 -23.94 -3.32
CA GLY A 202 -12.86 -24.32 -3.59
C GLY A 202 -12.39 -24.10 -5.03
N ALA A 203 -13.07 -23.26 -5.82
CA ALA A 203 -12.65 -22.95 -7.18
C ALA A 203 -11.23 -22.35 -7.21
N THR A 204 -10.38 -22.91 -8.08
CA THR A 204 -9.00 -22.45 -8.31
C THR A 204 -8.81 -21.77 -9.67
N ALA A 205 -9.88 -21.72 -10.46
CA ALA A 205 -9.99 -21.01 -11.72
C ALA A 205 -11.16 -20.02 -11.61
N TYR A 206 -10.82 -18.74 -11.47
CA TYR A 206 -11.75 -17.64 -11.31
C TYR A 206 -11.13 -16.37 -11.92
N GLY A 207 -11.98 -15.42 -12.29
CA GLY A 207 -11.62 -14.16 -12.94
C GLY A 207 -12.10 -12.93 -12.16
N ALA A 208 -12.38 -11.87 -12.92
CA ALA A 208 -12.83 -10.58 -12.42
C ALA A 208 -14.18 -10.63 -11.67
N GLU A 209 -15.00 -11.62 -11.97
CA GLU A 209 -16.32 -11.83 -11.38
C GLU A 209 -16.30 -11.95 -9.85
N VAL A 210 -15.18 -12.42 -9.27
CA VAL A 210 -15.05 -12.53 -7.81
C VAL A 210 -14.98 -11.17 -7.13
N ASP A 211 -14.40 -10.16 -7.79
CA ASP A 211 -14.36 -8.80 -7.28
C ASP A 211 -15.73 -8.13 -7.45
N THR A 212 -16.45 -8.45 -8.54
CA THR A 212 -17.82 -7.95 -8.77
C THR A 212 -18.80 -8.47 -7.73
N TRP A 213 -18.66 -9.71 -7.27
CA TRP A 213 -19.48 -10.25 -6.18
C TRP A 213 -19.30 -9.46 -4.87
N SER A 214 -18.09 -8.97 -4.61
CA SER A 214 -17.77 -8.22 -3.39
C SER A 214 -18.30 -6.78 -3.37
N VAL A 215 -18.72 -6.23 -4.52
CA VAL A 215 -19.33 -4.89 -4.66
C VAL A 215 -20.77 -4.90 -4.14
#